data_AF-A0A924I3C1-F1
#
_entry.id   AF-A0A924I3C1-F1
#
_cell.length_a   1.000
_cell.length_b   1.000
_cell.length_c   1.000
_cell.angle_alpha   90.00
_cell.angle_beta   90.00
_cell.angle_gamma   90.00
#
_symmetry.space_group_name_H-M   'P 1'
#
loop_
_entity.id
_entity.type
_entity.pdbx_description
1 polymer ?
#
loop_
_entity_poly.entity_id
_entity_poly.type
_entity_poly.pdbx_seq_one_letter_code
_entity_poly.pdbx_strand_id
1 'polypeptide(L)' 'MFDLSGRRIWVAGHRGMVGSALVRRLARDGHDVL' A
#
# COMPACT_ATOMS: atom_id res chain seq x y z
N MET A 1 -12.11 11.36 -6.46
CA MET A 1 -11.28 10.16 -6.22
C MET A 1 -9.83 10.56 -6.44
N PHE A 2 -8.90 10.12 -5.60
CA PHE A 2 -7.48 10.44 -5.74
C PHE A 2 -6.78 9.39 -6.60
N ASP A 3 -6.02 9.84 -7.61
CA ASP A 3 -5.17 8.96 -8.41
C ASP A 3 -3.84 8.71 -7.69
N LEU A 4 -3.49 7.43 -7.57
CA LEU A 4 -2.28 6.94 -6.92
C LEU A 4 -1.26 6.39 -7.93
N SER A 5 -1.58 6.46 -9.23
CA SER A 5 -0.71 5.98 -10.30
C SER A 5 0.65 6.66 -10.27
N GLY A 6 1.72 5.86 -10.35
CA GLY A 6 3.11 6.34 -10.35
C GLY A 6 3.62 6.92 -9.03
N ARG A 7 2.82 6.88 -7.95
CA ARG A 7 3.24 7.36 -6.62
C ARG A 7 3.76 6.20 -5.77
N ARG A 8 4.80 6.48 -4.98
CA ARG A 8 5.27 5.57 -3.92
C ARG A 8 4.45 5.77 -2.65
N ILE A 9 4.04 4.68 -2.02
CA ILE A 9 3.17 4.69 -0.84
C ILE A 9 3.93 4.10 0.35
N TRP A 10 3.92 4.81 1.48
CA TRP A 10 4.53 4.33 2.73
C TRP A 10 3.46 3.91 3.74
N VAL A 11 3.59 2.71 4.32
CA VAL A 11 2.64 2.18 5.32
C VAL A 11 3.37 1.94 6.63
N ALA A 12 3.22 2.88 7.58
CA ALA A 12 3.71 2.69 8.94
C ALA A 12 2.97 1.51 9.62
N GLY A 13 3.71 0.65 10.31
CA GLY A 13 3.13 -0.54 10.94
C GLY A 13 2.69 -1.63 9.96
N HIS A 14 3.27 -1.70 8.75
CA HIS A 14 2.94 -2.68 7.70
C HIS A 14 3.05 -4.16 8.13
N ARG A 15 3.69 -4.46 9.26
CA ARG A 15 3.81 -5.83 9.80
C ARG A 15 2.64 -6.24 10.69
N GLY A 16 1.79 -5.30 11.10
CA GLY A 16 0.60 -5.57 11.89
C GLY A 16 -0.55 -6.15 11.07
N MET A 17 -1.65 -6.51 11.74
CA MET A 17 -2.83 -7.11 11.12
C MET A 17 -3.40 -6.24 9.98
N VAL A 18 -3.62 -4.95 10.25
CA VAL A 18 -4.22 -4.00 9.30
C VAL A 18 -3.19 -3.52 8.27
N GLY A 19 -1.99 -3.14 8.72
CA GLY A 19 -0.93 -2.65 7.83
C GLY A 19 -0.57 -3.68 6.76
N SER A 20 -0.47 -4.95 7.15
CA SER A 20 -0.17 -6.03 6.20
C SER A 20 -1.31 -6.26 5.20
N ALA A 21 -2.57 -6.05 5.60
CA ALA A 21 -3.71 -6.14 4.70
C ALA A 21 -3.71 -5.00 3.66
N LEU A 22 -3.38 -3.78 4.09
CA LEU A 22 -3.22 -2.63 3.20
C LEU A 22 -2.11 -2.86 2.17
N VAL A 23 -0.93 -3.32 2.61
CA VAL A 23 0.18 -3.63 1.70
C VAL A 23 -0.24 -4.68 0.66
N ARG A 24 -0.88 -5.77 1.09
CA ARG A 24 -1.38 -6.81 0.16
C ARG A 24 -2.38 -6.25 -0.85
N ARG A 25 -3.29 -5.38 -0.42
CA ARG A 25 -4.30 -4.78 -1.29
C ARG A 25 -3.69 -3.83 -2.32
N LEU A 26 -2.76 -2.98 -1.90
CA LEU A 26 -2.10 -1.98 -2.75
C LEU A 26 -1.12 -2.63 -3.74
N ALA A 27 -0.37 -3.64 -3.29
CA ALA A 27 0.53 -4.40 -4.17
C ALA A 27 -0.24 -5.16 -5.26
N ARG A 28 -1.45 -5.66 -4.95
CA ARG A 28 -2.35 -6.28 -5.95
C ARG A 28 -2.82 -5.30 -7.02
N ASP A 29 -2.93 -4.02 -6.69
CA ASP A 29 -3.26 -2.95 -7.65
C ASP A 29 -2.01 -2.42 -8.38
N GLY A 30 -0.84 -3.04 -8.18
CA GLY A 30 0.41 -2.70 -8.88
C GLY A 30 1.12 -1.47 -8.34
N HIS A 31 0.75 -0.98 -7.17
CA HIS A 31 1.43 0.16 -6.55
C HIS A 31 2.76 -0.27 -5.89
N ASP A 32 3.74 0.64 -5.91
CA ASP A 32 4.99 0.51 -5.17
C ASP A 32 4.79 0.92 -3.70
N VAL A 33 4.94 -0.03 -2.77
CA VAL A 33 4.58 0.13 -1.35
C VAL A 33 5.74 -0.30 -0.45
N LEU A 34 6.01 0.48 0.60
CA LEU A 34 7.13 0.28 1.54
C LEU A 34 6.69 0.46 3.01
#